data_AF-A0A7X1VIK7-F1
#
_entry.id   AF-A0A7X1VIK7-F1
#
_cell.length_a   1.000
_cell.length_b   1.000
_cell.length_c   1.000
_cell.angle_alpha   90.00
_cell.angle_beta   90.00
_cell.angle_gamma   90.00
#
_symmetry.space_group_name_H-M   'P 1'
#
loop_
_entity.id
_entity.type
_entity.pdbx_description
1 polymer ?
#
loop_
_entity_poly.entity_id
_entity_poly.type
_entity_poly.pdbx_seq_one_letter_code
_entity_poly.pdbx_strand_id
1 'polypeptide(L)'
;MSFASLFWAIAAMMQACMLSQFGQKKLQYSWLTSTSRRILYGTTILFLLSSLFLNCSFEGSSVGVLSWFFAIITTAFFLQIIVFYFFRKYFIPIWLMAIVVAIIFSIVELVP
;
A
#
# COMPACT_ATOMS: atom_id res chain seq x y z
N MET A 1 -16.48 -1.05 -2.43
CA MET A 1 -15.02 -0.88 -2.48
C MET A 1 -14.37 -2.09 -1.87
N SER A 2 -13.42 -2.69 -2.58
CA SER A 2 -12.67 -3.86 -2.10
C SER A 2 -11.77 -3.46 -0.92
N PHE A 3 -11.91 -4.16 0.22
CA PHE A 3 -11.03 -3.95 1.36
C PHE A 3 -9.63 -4.45 1.06
N ALA A 4 -9.52 -5.56 0.32
CA ALA A 4 -8.23 -6.05 -0.16
C ALA A 4 -7.50 -4.98 -0.98
N SER A 5 -8.22 -4.30 -1.88
CA SER A 5 -7.67 -3.20 -2.66
C SER A 5 -7.16 -2.05 -1.81
N LEU A 6 -7.92 -1.65 -0.78
CA LEU A 6 -7.52 -0.58 0.14
C LEU A 6 -6.22 -0.93 0.87
N PHE A 7 -6.11 -2.13 1.43
CA PHE A 7 -4.90 -2.54 2.16
C PHE A 7 -3.67 -2.70 1.26
N TRP A 8 -3.84 -3.19 0.03
CA TRP A 8 -2.76 -3.17 -0.97
C TRP A 8 -2.30 -1.75 -1.30
N ALA A 9 -3.23 -0.79 -1.44
CA ALA A 9 -2.88 0.61 -1.67
C ALA A 9 -2.18 1.23 -0.45
N ILE A 10 -2.62 0.95 0.77
CA ILE A 10 -1.96 1.41 2.00
C ILE A 10 -0.53 0.87 2.06
N ALA A 11 -0.34 -0.43 1.84
CA ALA A 11 0.97 -1.05 1.82
C ALA A 11 1.89 -0.40 0.77
N ALA A 12 1.36 -0.15 -0.44
CA ALA A 12 2.08 0.54 -1.49
C ALA A 12 2.46 1.97 -1.13
N MET A 13 1.55 2.76 -0.55
CA MET A 13 1.81 4.15 -0.15
C MET A 13 2.83 4.22 0.97
N MET A 14 2.73 3.34 1.97
CA MET A 14 3.73 3.26 3.03
C MET A 14 5.10 2.92 2.47
N GLN A 15 5.18 2.02 1.51
CA GLN A 15 6.43 1.64 0.85
C GLN A 15 7.00 2.78 -0.01
N ALA A 16 6.15 3.49 -0.75
CA ALA A 16 6.52 4.70 -1.47
C ALA A 16 7.07 5.77 -0.52
N CYS A 17 6.48 5.91 0.68
CA CYS A 17 7.01 6.80 1.72
C CYS A 17 8.42 6.36 2.17
N MET A 18 8.65 5.07 2.44
CA MET A 18 10.00 4.56 2.80
C MET A 18 11.03 4.83 1.70
N LEU A 19 10.61 4.75 0.43
CA LEU A 19 11.46 4.98 -0.74
C LEU A 19 11.68 6.47 -1.04
N SER A 20 10.77 7.35 -0.61
CA SER A 20 10.90 8.79 -0.80
C SER A 20 12.13 9.35 -0.09
N GLN A 21 12.73 10.40 -0.66
CA GLN A 21 13.86 11.09 -0.02
C GLN A 21 13.51 11.61 1.39
N PHE A 22 12.27 12.05 1.58
CA PHE A 22 11.78 12.52 2.87
C PHE A 22 11.71 11.39 3.91
N GLY A 23 11.10 10.25 3.55
CA GLY A 23 11.00 9.10 4.43
C GLY A 23 12.37 8.52 4.76
N GLN A 24 13.28 8.43 3.79
CA GLN A 24 14.65 7.98 4.03
C GLN A 24 15.40 8.86 5.05
N LYS A 25 15.30 10.19 4.93
CA LYS A 25 15.94 11.12 5.88
C LYS A 25 15.41 10.96 7.30
N LYS A 26 14.13 10.61 7.47
CA LYS A 26 13.45 10.55 8.78
C LYS A 26 13.42 9.17 9.41
N LEU A 27 13.41 8.10 8.61
CA LEU A 27 13.34 6.70 9.05
C LEU A 27 14.72 6.05 9.15
N GLN A 28 15.70 6.50 8.35
CA GLN A 28 17.11 6.10 8.42
C GLN A 28 17.35 4.58 8.52
N TYR A 29 16.60 3.79 7.76
CA TYR A 29 16.73 2.33 7.77
C TYR A 29 18.05 1.86 7.13
N SER A 30 18.90 1.21 7.93
CA SER A 30 20.21 0.69 7.48
C SER A 30 20.12 -0.42 6.44
N TRP A 31 19.03 -1.20 6.44
CA TRP A 31 18.80 -2.31 5.51
C TRP A 31 18.31 -1.85 4.11
N LEU A 32 17.96 -0.57 3.96
CA LEU A 32 17.41 0.01 2.74
C LEU A 32 18.54 0.39 1.75
N THR A 33 19.32 -0.61 1.34
CA THR A 33 20.43 -0.48 0.40
C THR A 33 19.94 -0.25 -1.04
N SER A 34 20.86 -0.02 -1.99
CA SER A 34 20.51 0.16 -3.42
C SER A 34 19.69 -1.01 -3.98
N THR A 35 20.10 -2.24 -3.68
CA THR A 35 19.43 -3.46 -4.13
C THR A 35 18.04 -3.60 -3.51
N SER A 36 17.92 -3.42 -2.19
CA SER A 36 16.62 -3.47 -1.49
C SER A 36 15.64 -2.43 -2.02
N ARG A 37 16.12 -1.20 -2.31
CA ARG A 37 15.28 -0.15 -2.89
C ARG A 37 14.72 -0.54 -4.24
N ARG A 38 15.53 -1.12 -5.13
CA ARG A 38 15.06 -1.56 -6.46
C ARG A 38 13.97 -2.63 -6.36
N ILE A 39 14.14 -3.59 -5.45
CA ILE A 39 13.13 -4.63 -5.17
C ILE A 39 11.84 -4.00 -4.63
N LEU A 40 11.98 -3.05 -3.70
CA LEU A 40 10.84 -2.33 -3.13
C LEU A 40 10.14 -1.44 -4.17
N TYR A 41 10.85 -0.83 -5.12
CA TYR A 41 10.18 -0.11 -6.22
C TYR A 41 9.31 -1.06 -7.06
N GLY A 42 9.86 -2.22 -7.45
CA GLY A 42 9.11 -3.22 -8.22
C GLY A 42 7.88 -3.73 -7.48
N THR A 43 8.02 -4.06 -6.20
CA THR A 43 6.91 -4.54 -5.38
C THR A 43 5.87 -3.46 -5.07
N THR A 44 6.25 -2.18 -4.97
CA THR A 44 5.29 -1.07 -4.84
C THR A 44 4.36 -1.00 -6.05
N ILE A 45 4.91 -1.14 -7.25
CA ILE A 45 4.13 -1.16 -8.49
C ILE A 45 3.20 -2.38 -8.50
N LEU A 46 3.70 -3.56 -8.11
CA LEU A 46 2.87 -4.76 -8.00
C LEU A 46 1.70 -4.59 -7.00
N PHE A 47 1.93 -3.94 -5.86
CA PHE A 47 0.88 -3.69 -4.87
C PHE A 47 -0.19 -2.72 -5.41
N LEU A 48 0.22 -1.66 -6.13
CA LEU A 48 -0.72 -0.74 -6.78
C LEU A 48 -1.54 -1.44 -7.87
N LEU A 49 -0.91 -2.28 -8.68
CA LEU A 49 -1.60 -3.06 -9.71
C LEU A 49 -2.58 -4.06 -9.10
N SER A 50 -2.18 -4.75 -8.03
CA SER A 50 -3.04 -5.69 -7.30
C SER A 50 -4.23 -4.96 -6.69
N SER A 51 -3.98 -3.79 -6.09
CA SER A 51 -5.03 -2.91 -5.57
C SER A 51 -6.03 -2.51 -6.67
N LEU A 52 -5.55 -2.02 -7.80
CA LEU A 52 -6.40 -1.61 -8.91
C LEU A 52 -7.22 -2.79 -9.46
N PHE A 53 -6.55 -3.92 -9.71
CA PHE A 53 -7.18 -5.13 -10.25
C PHE A 53 -8.32 -5.63 -9.36
N LEU A 54 -8.10 -5.72 -8.05
CA LEU A 54 -9.12 -6.17 -7.10
C LEU A 54 -10.30 -5.21 -7.04
N ASN A 55 -10.06 -3.89 -7.06
CA ASN A 55 -11.16 -2.93 -7.05
C ASN A 55 -11.98 -2.95 -8.33
N CYS A 56 -11.33 -3.06 -9.49
CA CYS A 56 -12.02 -3.21 -10.77
C CYS A 56 -12.78 -4.54 -10.88
N SER A 57 -12.30 -5.60 -10.24
CA SER A 57 -13.00 -6.88 -10.18
C SER A 57 -14.28 -6.80 -9.34
N PHE A 58 -14.27 -5.98 -8.28
CA PHE A 58 -15.41 -5.81 -7.37
C PHE A 58 -16.46 -4.80 -7.89
N GLU A 59 -16.03 -3.64 -8.40
CA GLU A 59 -16.92 -2.54 -8.80
C GLU A 59 -17.13 -2.43 -10.33
N GLY A 60 -16.48 -3.29 -11.11
CA GLY A 60 -16.42 -3.21 -12.57
C GLY A 60 -15.40 -2.19 -13.07
N SER A 61 -14.94 -2.35 -14.31
CA SER A 61 -13.80 -1.60 -14.85
C SER A 61 -14.01 -0.07 -14.91
N SER A 62 -15.23 0.39 -15.23
CA SER A 62 -15.50 1.82 -15.37
C SER A 62 -15.54 2.55 -14.01
N VAL A 63 -16.32 2.04 -13.05
CA VAL A 63 -16.44 2.67 -11.72
C VAL A 63 -15.21 2.38 -10.87
N GLY A 64 -14.65 1.17 -10.98
CA GLY A 64 -13.52 0.70 -10.20
C GLY A 64 -12.24 1.50 -10.41
N VAL A 65 -11.94 1.99 -11.62
CA VAL A 65 -10.76 2.86 -11.84
C VAL A 65 -10.94 4.21 -11.17
N LEU A 66 -12.14 4.82 -11.30
CA LEU A 66 -12.47 6.10 -10.71
C LEU A 66 -12.45 6.03 -9.17
N SER A 67 -13.15 5.06 -8.58
CA SER A 67 -13.17 4.87 -7.12
C SER A 67 -11.80 4.48 -6.57
N TRP A 68 -11.01 3.71 -7.32
CA TRP A 68 -9.64 3.40 -6.94
C TRP A 68 -8.79 4.67 -6.82
N PHE A 69 -8.82 5.54 -7.82
CA PHE A 69 -8.02 6.75 -7.82
C PHE A 69 -8.51 7.78 -6.79
N PHE A 70 -9.82 8.04 -6.72
CA PHE A 70 -10.37 9.11 -5.90
C PHE A 70 -10.64 8.73 -4.45
N ALA A 71 -10.91 7.45 -4.15
CA ALA A 71 -11.23 7.02 -2.80
C ALA A 71 -10.12 6.15 -2.20
N ILE A 72 -9.66 5.11 -2.89
CA ILE A 72 -8.69 4.17 -2.31
C ILE A 72 -7.31 4.81 -2.19
N ILE A 73 -6.79 5.39 -3.28
CA ILE A 73 -5.45 6.00 -3.29
C ILE A 73 -5.37 7.21 -2.36
N THR A 74 -6.40 8.06 -2.34
CA THR A 74 -6.46 9.23 -1.44
C THR A 74 -6.51 8.79 0.01
N THR A 75 -7.36 7.82 0.36
CA THR A 75 -7.46 7.28 1.73
C THR A 75 -6.16 6.63 2.16
N ALA A 76 -5.54 5.82 1.29
CA ALA A 76 -4.25 5.18 1.56
C ALA A 76 -3.14 6.21 1.81
N PHE A 77 -3.13 7.31 1.05
CA PHE A 77 -2.17 8.40 1.23
C PHE A 77 -2.34 9.09 2.60
N PHE A 78 -3.57 9.46 2.97
CA PHE A 78 -3.83 10.08 4.27
C PHE A 78 -3.50 9.15 5.44
N LEU A 79 -3.90 7.87 5.36
CA LEU A 79 -3.55 6.88 6.37
C LEU A 79 -2.04 6.70 6.49
N GLN A 80 -1.32 6.65 5.37
CA GLN A 80 0.13 6.59 5.37
C GLN A 80 0.76 7.79 6.06
N ILE A 81 0.24 9.01 5.84
CA ILE A 81 0.71 10.22 6.54
C ILE A 81 0.49 10.09 8.05
N ILE A 82 -0.70 9.69 8.48
CA ILE A 82 -1.03 9.53 9.91
C ILE A 82 -0.08 8.52 10.56
N VAL A 83 0.10 7.35 9.94
CA VAL A 83 1.01 6.31 10.44
C VAL A 83 2.45 6.81 10.52
N PHE A 84 2.90 7.60 9.53
CA PHE A 84 4.25 8.16 9.53
C PHE A 84 4.50 9.16 10.67
N TYR A 85 3.53 10.03 10.95
CA TYR A 85 3.69 11.06 11.98
C TYR A 85 3.49 10.52 13.40
N PHE A 86 2.45 9.72 13.64
CA PHE A 86 2.11 9.24 14.98
C PHE A 86 2.83 7.95 15.35
N PHE A 87 3.05 7.05 14.39
CA PHE A 87 3.53 5.69 14.66
C PHE A 87 4.87 5.40 13.98
N ARG A 88 5.75 6.40 13.86
CA ARG A 88 7.05 6.25 13.17
C ARG A 88 7.86 5.05 13.65
N LYS A 89 7.90 4.79 14.97
CA LYS A 89 8.63 3.65 15.54
C LYS A 89 8.05 2.30 15.09
N TYR A 90 6.75 2.26 14.83
CA TYR A 90 6.01 1.08 14.40
C TYR A 90 5.74 1.05 12.90
N PHE A 91 6.43 1.89 12.12
CA PHE A 91 6.13 2.05 10.69
C PHE A 91 6.35 0.75 9.90
N ILE A 92 7.44 0.02 10.15
CA ILE A 92 7.69 -1.30 9.54
C ILE A 92 6.66 -2.35 9.97
N PRO A 93 6.40 -2.59 11.27
CA PRO A 93 5.42 -3.61 11.65
C PRO A 93 4.02 -3.26 11.15
N ILE A 94 3.61 -1.99 11.12
CA ILE A 94 2.32 -1.59 10.54
C ILE A 94 2.28 -1.87 9.04
N TRP A 95 3.36 -1.59 8.31
CA TRP A 95 3.46 -1.91 6.89
C TRP A 95 3.35 -3.42 6.63
N LEU A 96 4.06 -4.25 7.41
CA LEU A 96 3.96 -5.71 7.32
C LEU A 96 2.55 -6.21 7.65
N MET A 97 1.92 -5.66 8.69
CA MET A 97 0.54 -5.99 9.05
C MET A 97 -0.44 -5.60 7.93
N ALA A 98 -0.24 -4.45 7.28
CA ALA A 98 -1.07 -4.06 6.14
C ALA A 98 -0.97 -5.07 4.98
N ILE A 99 0.23 -5.61 4.71
CA ILE A 99 0.43 -6.67 3.70
C ILE A 99 -0.30 -7.95 4.11
N VAL A 100 -0.14 -8.40 5.36
CA VAL A 100 -0.81 -9.61 5.86
C VAL A 100 -2.32 -9.47 5.75
N VAL A 101 -2.86 -8.33 6.17
CA VAL A 101 -4.30 -8.03 6.09
C VAL A 101 -4.77 -7.96 4.63
N ALA A 102 -3.98 -7.36 3.73
CA ALA A 102 -4.28 -7.35 2.30
C ALA A 102 -4.39 -8.76 1.72
N ILE A 103 -3.47 -9.67 2.10
CA ILE A 103 -3.50 -11.07 1.67
C ILE A 103 -4.75 -11.79 2.19
N ILE A 104 -5.07 -11.64 3.49
CA ILE A 104 -6.25 -12.26 4.10
C ILE A 104 -7.52 -11.82 3.37
N PHE A 105 -7.71 -10.50 3.20
CA PHE A 105 -8.88 -9.99 2.48
C PHE A 105 -8.89 -10.36 1.01
N SER A 106 -7.73 -10.45 0.36
CA SER A 106 -7.67 -10.92 -1.04
C SER A 106 -8.18 -12.34 -1.17
N ILE A 107 -7.82 -13.23 -0.24
CA ILE A 107 -8.31 -14.61 -0.22
C ILE A 107 -9.80 -14.65 0.07
N VAL A 108 -10.25 -13.91 1.09
CA VAL A 108 -11.67 -13.87 1.48
C VAL A 108 -12.54 -13.30 0.36
N GLU A 109 -12.11 -12.24 -0.34
CA GLU A 109 -12.86 -11.65 -1.46
C GLU A 109 -12.78 -12.48 -2.75
N LEU A 110 -11.80 -13.39 -2.90
CA LEU A 110 -11.72 -14.32 -4.03
C LEU A 110 -12.55 -15.59 -3.83
N VAL A 111 -12.85 -15.97 -2.59
CA VAL A 111 -13.69 -17.13 -2.29
C VAL A 111 -15.16 -16.67 -2.29
N PRO A 112 -16.01 -17.20 -3.18
CA PRO A 112 -17.41 -16.79 -3.29
C PRO A 112 -18.25 -17.16 -2.06
#